data_AF-A0A2S8BBH2-F1
#
_entry.id   AF-A0A2S8BBH2-F1
#
_cell.length_a   1.000
_cell.length_b   1.000
_cell.length_c   1.000
_cell.angle_alpha   90.00
_cell.angle_beta   90.00
_cell.angle_gamma   90.00
#
_symmetry.space_group_name_H-M   'P 1'
#
loop_
_entity.id
_entity.type
_entity.pdbx_description
1 polymer ?
#
loop_
_entity_poly.entity_id
_entity_poly.type
_entity_poly.pdbx_seq_one_letter_code
_entity_poly.pdbx_strand_id
1 'polypeptide(L)'
;MAFLQMVKIAAAVELHKRAHLPYLVYLRHPSTGGVFASWGSLGHVTIAQPGALVGFLGPRVYEQLYGEPFPPGIQTAENLQRHGVIDGVVPLKWLRRTVVRALKVLLDEPGAAPPPPPRHEPVPDVPAWESVAASRRPDRPGVGRLLRHGATEQVLLSGTGVGEAATTLLALARFRGQPAVVLGQQKSVAWSGRRRCGKPAAGWRWPRDYGCRWYRSSIRPARRCPRRPSRAGWPGRSRRAWPSW
;
A
#
# COMPACT_ATOMS: atom_id res chain seq x y z
N MET A 1 17.17 -17.72 -23.43
CA MET A 1 15.84 -18.29 -23.07
C MET A 1 15.23 -17.70 -21.80
N ALA A 2 15.96 -17.53 -20.69
CA ALA A 2 15.40 -17.01 -19.43
C ALA A 2 14.76 -15.61 -19.56
N PHE A 3 15.38 -14.68 -20.29
CA PHE A 3 14.87 -13.32 -20.48
C PHE A 3 13.46 -13.27 -21.08
N LEU A 4 13.20 -14.03 -22.15
CA LEU A 4 11.88 -14.09 -22.78
C LEU A 4 10.80 -14.69 -21.86
N GLN A 5 11.18 -15.55 -20.92
CA GLN A 5 10.24 -16.08 -19.93
C GLN A 5 9.87 -15.01 -18.89
N MET A 6 10.78 -14.11 -18.55
CA MET A 6 10.48 -12.99 -17.64
C MET A 6 9.39 -12.08 -18.21
N VAL A 7 9.40 -11.85 -19.53
CA VAL A 7 8.35 -11.09 -20.22
C VAL A 7 6.98 -11.75 -20.05
N LYS A 8 6.91 -13.09 -20.16
CA LYS A 8 5.66 -13.83 -19.96
C LYS A 8 5.15 -13.74 -18.52
N ILE A 9 6.03 -13.80 -17.53
CA ILE A 9 5.65 -13.66 -16.12
C ILE A 9 5.12 -12.24 -15.85
N ALA A 10 5.81 -11.21 -16.34
CA ALA A 10 5.35 -9.82 -16.20
C ALA A 10 3.97 -9.62 -16.86
N ALA A 11 3.75 -10.18 -18.05
CA ALA A 11 2.45 -10.14 -18.73
C ALA A 11 1.36 -10.87 -17.92
N ALA A 12 1.66 -12.02 -17.33
CA ALA A 12 0.71 -12.74 -16.47
C ALA A 12 0.35 -11.96 -15.21
N VAL A 13 1.33 -11.29 -14.58
CA VAL A 13 1.09 -10.40 -13.43
C VAL A 13 0.19 -9.24 -13.83
N GLU A 14 0.42 -8.61 -14.98
CA GLU A 14 -0.41 -7.52 -15.47
C GLU A 14 -1.86 -7.98 -15.73
N LEU A 15 -2.06 -9.15 -16.34
CA LEU A 15 -3.41 -9.73 -16.52
C LEU A 15 -4.10 -9.99 -15.17
N HIS A 16 -3.36 -10.49 -14.17
CA HIS A 16 -3.87 -10.70 -12.81
C HIS A 16 -4.31 -9.38 -12.15
N LYS A 17 -3.53 -8.32 -12.30
CA LYS A 17 -3.86 -6.97 -11.78
C LYS A 17 -5.08 -6.38 -12.50
N ARG A 18 -5.21 -6.57 -13.82
CA ARG A 18 -6.39 -6.17 -14.61
C ARG A 18 -7.67 -6.89 -14.19
N ALA A 19 -7.56 -8.09 -13.64
CA ALA A 19 -8.68 -8.78 -13.01
C ALA A 19 -9.04 -8.22 -11.61
N HIS A 20 -8.43 -7.12 -11.18
CA HIS A 20 -8.59 -6.49 -9.87
C HIS A 20 -8.22 -7.40 -8.69
N LEU A 21 -7.26 -8.31 -8.91
CA LEU A 21 -6.77 -9.20 -7.86
C LEU A 21 -5.49 -8.63 -7.22
N PRO A 22 -5.34 -8.77 -5.88
CA PRO A 22 -4.14 -8.31 -5.20
C PRO A 22 -2.93 -9.15 -5.61
N TYR A 23 -1.78 -8.49 -5.69
CA TYR A 23 -0.50 -9.10 -6.04
C TYR A 23 0.51 -8.63 -5.00
N LEU A 24 0.94 -9.54 -4.14
CA LEU A 24 1.81 -9.26 -3.00
C LEU A 24 3.14 -9.97 -3.25
N VAL A 25 4.25 -9.25 -3.07
CA VAL A 25 5.59 -9.76 -3.32
C VAL A 25 6.38 -9.86 -2.03
N TYR A 26 7.02 -10.99 -1.81
CA TYR A 26 8.00 -11.18 -0.74
C TYR A 26 9.39 -11.49 -1.32
N LEU A 27 10.30 -10.53 -1.22
CA LEU A 27 11.66 -10.62 -1.75
C LEU A 27 12.60 -11.30 -0.75
N ARG A 28 13.38 -12.28 -1.22
CA ARG A 28 14.41 -12.99 -0.43
C ARG A 28 15.80 -12.75 -0.97
N HIS A 29 16.82 -13.02 -0.15
CA HIS A 29 18.22 -12.84 -0.53
C HIS A 29 18.68 -13.94 -1.52
N PRO A 30 19.31 -13.59 -2.65
CA PRO A 30 19.30 -12.29 -3.34
C PRO A 30 18.10 -12.18 -4.31
N SER A 31 17.52 -10.99 -4.43
CA SER A 31 16.50 -10.66 -5.43
C SER A 31 17.00 -9.50 -6.27
N THR A 32 17.96 -9.77 -7.15
CA THR A 32 18.59 -8.75 -8.01
C THR A 32 18.32 -8.99 -9.50
N GLY A 33 18.66 -8.04 -10.35
CA GLY A 33 18.63 -8.25 -11.80
C GLY A 33 17.21 -8.41 -12.33
N GLY A 34 17.07 -9.37 -13.24
CA GLY A 34 15.81 -9.66 -13.90
C GLY A 34 14.65 -9.95 -12.97
N VAL A 35 14.90 -10.61 -11.82
CA VAL A 35 13.85 -10.92 -10.84
C VAL A 35 13.19 -9.65 -10.31
N PHE A 36 14.01 -8.69 -9.87
CA PHE A 36 13.49 -7.41 -9.36
C PHE A 36 12.92 -6.54 -10.48
N ALA A 37 13.59 -6.51 -11.64
CA ALA A 37 13.18 -5.72 -12.81
C ALA A 37 11.88 -6.19 -13.48
N SER A 38 11.41 -7.40 -13.16
CA SER A 38 10.18 -7.95 -13.74
C SER A 38 9.12 -8.17 -12.66
N TRP A 39 8.84 -9.40 -12.22
CA TRP A 39 7.72 -9.67 -11.31
C TRP A 39 7.97 -9.25 -9.85
N GLY A 40 9.23 -9.01 -9.47
CA GLY A 40 9.61 -8.64 -8.10
C GLY A 40 9.27 -7.21 -7.70
N SER A 41 9.15 -6.29 -8.66
CA SER A 41 8.79 -4.88 -8.41
C SER A 41 7.35 -4.52 -8.77
N LEU A 42 6.59 -5.44 -9.36
CA LEU A 42 5.21 -5.20 -9.81
C LEU A 42 4.15 -5.38 -8.70
N GLY A 43 4.58 -5.64 -7.47
CA GLY A 43 3.72 -5.82 -6.30
C GLY A 43 2.86 -4.60 -5.99
N HIS A 44 1.60 -4.82 -5.62
CA HIS A 44 0.79 -3.80 -4.93
C HIS A 44 1.29 -3.58 -3.50
N VAL A 45 1.85 -4.63 -2.89
CA VAL A 45 2.61 -4.57 -1.64
C VAL A 45 3.88 -5.39 -1.86
N THR A 46 5.03 -4.76 -1.70
CA THR A 46 6.35 -5.34 -1.86
C THR A 46 7.07 -5.29 -0.53
N ILE A 47 7.27 -6.47 0.08
CA ILE A 47 8.00 -6.61 1.34
C ILE A 47 9.20 -7.51 1.14
N ALA A 48 10.22 -7.38 1.98
CA ALA A 48 11.44 -8.19 1.90
C ALA A 48 11.80 -8.83 3.25
N GLN A 49 12.58 -9.91 3.22
CA GLN A 49 13.21 -10.43 4.43
C GLN A 49 14.30 -9.47 4.95
N PRO A 50 14.58 -9.45 6.26
CA PRO A 50 15.68 -8.66 6.82
C PRO A 50 17.04 -8.98 6.18
N GLY A 51 17.83 -7.94 5.91
CA GLY A 51 19.17 -8.07 5.32
C GLY A 51 19.20 -8.62 3.88
N ALA A 52 18.06 -8.70 3.18
CA ALA A 52 18.09 -9.16 1.79
C ALA A 52 18.82 -8.17 0.89
N LEU A 53 19.60 -8.73 -0.03
CA LEU A 53 20.18 -8.01 -1.14
C LEU A 53 19.13 -7.93 -2.24
N VAL A 54 18.66 -6.71 -2.52
CA VAL A 54 17.61 -6.43 -3.48
C VAL A 54 18.04 -5.24 -4.33
N GLY A 55 17.87 -5.32 -5.64
CA GLY A 55 18.23 -4.22 -6.52
C GLY A 55 18.15 -4.56 -8.00
N PHE A 56 18.18 -3.54 -8.84
CA PHE A 56 18.16 -3.76 -10.29
C PHE A 56 19.47 -4.42 -10.79
N LEU A 57 20.62 -4.04 -10.23
CA LEU A 57 21.93 -4.57 -10.60
C LEU A 57 22.49 -5.45 -9.47
N GLY A 58 23.20 -6.54 -9.77
CA GLY A 58 23.90 -7.31 -8.74
C GLY A 58 25.29 -6.72 -8.44
N PRO A 59 25.83 -6.86 -7.21
CA PRO A 59 27.16 -6.35 -6.84
C PRO A 59 28.28 -6.83 -7.76
N ARG A 60 28.23 -8.11 -8.18
CA ARG A 60 29.19 -8.68 -9.13
C ARG A 60 29.21 -7.99 -10.48
N VAL A 61 28.04 -7.58 -10.98
CA VAL A 61 27.93 -6.91 -12.29
C VAL A 61 28.42 -5.46 -12.16
N TYR A 62 28.18 -4.81 -11.03
CA TYR A 62 28.74 -3.49 -10.76
C TYR A 62 30.27 -3.53 -10.72
N GLU A 63 30.85 -4.46 -9.97
CA GLU A 63 32.30 -4.65 -9.88
C GLU A 63 32.95 -4.83 -11.26
N GLN A 64 32.31 -5.59 -12.15
CA GLN A 64 32.80 -5.78 -13.52
C GLN A 64 32.73 -4.52 -14.38
N LEU A 65 31.73 -3.65 -14.16
CA LEU A 65 31.54 -2.42 -14.94
C LEU A 65 32.41 -1.27 -14.45
N TYR A 66 32.65 -1.18 -13.15
CA TYR A 66 33.30 -0.02 -12.52
C TYR A 66 34.68 -0.33 -11.93
N GLY A 67 35.06 -1.61 -11.79
CA GLY A 67 36.35 -2.02 -11.22
C GLY A 67 36.45 -1.87 -9.70
N GLU A 68 35.35 -1.55 -9.03
CA GLU A 68 35.28 -1.33 -7.58
C GLU A 68 34.09 -2.05 -6.93
N PRO A 69 34.18 -2.45 -5.65
CA PRO A 69 33.10 -3.13 -4.94
C PRO A 69 31.85 -2.26 -4.82
N PHE A 70 30.68 -2.89 -4.92
CA PHE A 70 29.42 -2.17 -4.74
C PHE A 70 29.32 -1.59 -3.31
N PRO A 71 28.95 -0.31 -3.14
CA PRO A 71 28.88 0.31 -1.82
C PRO A 71 27.97 -0.48 -0.85
N PRO A 72 28.48 -0.86 0.33
CA PRO A 72 27.72 -1.67 1.28
C PRO A 72 26.50 -0.90 1.78
N GLY A 73 25.43 -1.64 2.10
CA GLY A 73 24.22 -1.05 2.69
C GLY A 73 23.21 -0.49 1.69
N ILE A 74 23.61 -0.10 0.48
CA ILE A 74 22.72 0.55 -0.50
C ILE A 74 21.60 -0.38 -0.99
N GLN A 75 21.92 -1.63 -1.33
CA GLN A 75 20.97 -2.64 -1.81
C GLN A 75 20.36 -3.50 -0.71
N THR A 76 20.45 -3.06 0.55
CA THR A 76 19.81 -3.77 1.66
C THR A 76 18.32 -3.49 1.68
N ALA A 77 17.54 -4.50 2.05
CA ALA A 77 16.09 -4.38 2.24
C ALA A 77 15.72 -3.19 3.14
N GLU A 78 16.47 -2.96 4.22
CA GLU A 78 16.28 -1.85 5.13
C GLU A 78 16.52 -0.49 4.46
N ASN A 79 17.55 -0.40 3.60
CA ASN A 79 17.81 0.84 2.87
C ASN A 79 16.77 1.11 1.79
N LEU A 80 16.35 0.08 1.06
CA LEU A 80 15.26 0.18 0.09
C LEU A 80 13.95 0.57 0.76
N GLN A 81 13.68 0.02 1.96
CA GLN A 81 12.53 0.44 2.74
C GLN A 81 12.65 1.92 3.13
N ARG A 82 13.80 2.39 3.64
CA ARG A 82 13.95 3.81 4.02
C ARG A 82 13.70 4.78 2.85
N HIS A 83 14.05 4.39 1.63
CA HIS A 83 13.85 5.22 0.44
C HIS A 83 12.51 4.97 -0.27
N GLY A 84 11.63 4.14 0.30
CA GLY A 84 10.30 3.87 -0.25
C GLY A 84 10.27 2.99 -1.50
N VAL A 85 11.37 2.31 -1.82
CA VAL A 85 11.44 1.34 -2.93
C VAL A 85 10.67 0.06 -2.61
N ILE A 86 10.60 -0.32 -1.33
CA ILE A 86 9.77 -1.41 -0.84
C ILE A 86 8.94 -0.94 0.37
N ASP A 87 7.81 -1.58 0.61
CA ASP A 87 6.83 -1.19 1.64
C ASP A 87 7.24 -1.61 3.05
N GLY A 88 8.09 -2.64 3.19
CA GLY A 88 8.51 -3.08 4.51
C GLY A 88 9.50 -4.23 4.54
N VAL A 89 10.18 -4.33 5.68
CA VAL A 89 11.04 -5.45 6.02
C VAL A 89 10.36 -6.33 7.06
N VAL A 90 10.04 -7.57 6.68
CA VAL A 90 9.25 -8.51 7.48
C VAL A 90 9.99 -9.84 7.62
N PRO A 91 10.38 -10.24 8.84
CA PRO A 91 10.89 -11.59 9.09
C PRO A 91 9.87 -12.66 8.71
N LEU A 92 10.32 -13.80 8.20
CA LEU A 92 9.44 -14.88 7.70
C LEU A 92 8.36 -15.31 8.71
N LYS A 93 8.70 -15.38 10.01
CA LYS A 93 7.76 -15.70 11.10
C LYS A 93 6.56 -14.76 11.20
N TRP A 94 6.68 -13.53 10.70
CA TRP A 94 5.61 -12.52 10.69
C TRP A 94 4.93 -12.38 9.32
N LEU A 95 5.47 -13.01 8.27
CA LEU A 95 4.98 -12.88 6.89
C LEU A 95 3.51 -13.26 6.78
N ARG A 96 3.13 -14.44 7.30
CA ARG A 96 1.73 -14.92 7.29
C ARG A 96 0.79 -13.87 7.86
N ARG A 97 1.14 -13.29 9.00
CA ARG A 97 0.32 -12.28 9.68
C ARG A 97 0.18 -11.02 8.82
N THR A 98 1.27 -10.54 8.22
CA THR A 98 1.26 -9.36 7.36
C THR A 98 0.41 -9.58 6.10
N VAL A 99 0.58 -10.73 5.45
CA VAL A 99 -0.19 -11.11 4.25
C VAL A 99 -1.68 -11.23 4.57
N VAL A 100 -2.04 -11.92 5.65
CA VAL A 100 -3.44 -12.03 6.08
C VAL A 100 -4.05 -10.65 6.32
N ARG A 101 -3.32 -9.73 6.96
CA ARG A 101 -3.81 -8.36 7.14
C ARG A 101 -4.06 -7.63 5.83
N ALA A 102 -3.11 -7.71 4.90
CA ALA A 102 -3.25 -7.07 3.60
C ALA A 102 -4.49 -7.62 2.87
N LEU A 103 -4.63 -8.94 2.84
CA LEU A 103 -5.77 -9.61 2.21
C LEU A 103 -7.10 -9.26 2.88
N LYS A 104 -7.16 -9.17 4.21
CA LYS A 104 -8.38 -8.72 4.90
C LYS A 104 -8.81 -7.31 4.51
N VAL A 105 -7.86 -6.40 4.25
CA VAL A 105 -8.21 -5.06 3.78
C VAL A 105 -8.64 -5.09 2.31
N LEU A 106 -8.01 -5.93 1.49
CA LEU A 106 -8.19 -5.94 0.03
C LEU A 106 -9.35 -6.82 -0.47
N LEU A 107 -9.69 -7.90 0.24
CA LEU A 107 -10.58 -8.95 -0.23
C LEU A 107 -11.80 -9.19 0.66
N ASP A 108 -11.73 -8.94 1.97
CA ASP A 108 -12.88 -9.17 2.84
C ASP A 108 -13.99 -8.18 2.48
N GLU A 109 -15.23 -8.67 2.46
CA GLU A 109 -16.40 -7.82 2.28
C GLU A 109 -16.42 -6.70 3.33
N PRO A 110 -16.79 -5.47 2.95
CA PRO A 110 -17.02 -4.40 3.90
C PRO A 110 -18.04 -4.83 4.95
N GLY A 111 -17.76 -4.55 6.22
CA GLY A 111 -18.71 -4.79 7.31
C GLY A 111 -19.97 -3.94 7.18
N ALA A 112 -20.82 -3.96 8.21
CA ALA A 112 -21.97 -3.06 8.28
C ALA A 112 -21.54 -1.61 8.06
N ALA A 113 -22.32 -0.87 7.28
CA ALA A 113 -22.07 0.55 7.06
C ALA A 113 -22.02 1.26 8.43
N PRO A 114 -21.07 2.19 8.64
CA PRO A 114 -21.07 2.98 9.86
C PRO A 114 -22.39 3.75 9.95
N PRO A 115 -22.89 4.02 11.17
CA PRO A 115 -24.03 4.89 11.33
C PRO A 115 -23.74 6.22 10.62
N PRO A 116 -24.77 6.90 10.06
CA PRO A 116 -24.58 8.18 9.43
C PRO A 116 -23.83 9.11 10.40
N PRO A 117 -22.91 9.95 9.88
CA PRO A 117 -22.22 10.89 10.74
C PRO A 117 -23.26 11.71 11.53
N PRO A 118 -22.94 12.09 12.77
CA PRO A 118 -23.79 13.06 13.47
C PRO A 118 -24.01 14.28 12.57
N ARG A 119 -25.17 14.92 12.69
CA ARG A 119 -25.50 16.13 11.92
C ARG A 119 -24.30 17.07 11.98
N HIS A 120 -23.89 17.60 10.83
CA HIS A 120 -22.79 18.56 10.75
C HIS A 120 -23.11 19.70 11.71
N GLU A 121 -22.38 19.77 12.82
CA GLU A 121 -22.38 20.97 13.65
C GLU A 121 -21.83 22.11 12.77
N PRO A 122 -22.42 23.31 12.83
CA PRO A 122 -21.89 24.45 12.08
C PRO A 122 -20.41 24.60 12.42
N VAL A 123 -19.55 24.54 11.41
CA VAL A 123 -18.13 24.81 11.61
C VAL A 123 -18.04 26.29 11.98
N PRO A 124 -17.43 26.64 13.14
CA PRO A 124 -17.26 28.03 13.50
C PRO A 124 -16.54 28.79 12.39
N ASP A 125 -17.04 29.97 12.04
CA ASP A 125 -16.40 30.86 11.07
C ASP A 125 -15.19 31.53 11.74
N VAL A 126 -14.07 30.81 11.72
CA VAL A 126 -12.78 31.28 12.26
C VAL A 126 -11.93 31.86 11.12
N PRO A 127 -11.12 32.90 11.40
CA PRO A 127 -10.17 33.42 10.42
C PRO A 127 -9.33 32.29 9.80
N ALA A 128 -9.10 32.36 8.49
CA ALA A 128 -8.37 31.32 7.75
C ALA A 128 -6.99 31.01 8.36
N TRP A 129 -6.31 32.04 8.89
CA TRP A 129 -5.02 31.89 9.55
C TRP A 129 -5.10 31.07 10.86
N GLU A 130 -6.18 31.21 11.63
CA GLU A 130 -6.39 30.41 12.84
C GLU A 130 -6.60 28.94 12.49
N SER A 131 -7.35 28.64 11.42
CA SER A 131 -7.47 27.28 10.89
C SER A 131 -6.11 26.69 10.49
N VAL A 132 -5.26 27.49 9.85
CA VAL A 132 -3.89 27.09 9.49
C VAL A 132 -3.05 26.83 10.75
N ALA A 133 -3.06 27.75 11.73
CA ALA A 133 -2.32 27.61 12.99
C ALA A 133 -2.79 26.36 13.78
N ALA A 134 -4.10 26.16 13.91
CA ALA A 134 -4.70 24.98 14.53
C ALA A 134 -4.29 23.69 13.80
N SER A 135 -4.21 23.72 12.47
CA SER A 135 -3.78 22.57 11.69
C SER A 135 -2.30 22.22 11.92
N ARG A 136 -1.48 23.22 12.27
CA ARG A 136 -0.02 23.13 12.48
C ARG A 136 0.38 22.81 13.91
N ARG A 137 -0.51 22.98 14.89
CA ARG A 137 -0.33 22.60 16.30
C ARG A 137 0.44 21.27 16.51
N PRO A 138 1.50 21.24 17.34
CA PRO A 138 2.34 20.06 17.54
C PRO A 138 1.61 18.94 18.28
N ASP A 139 0.63 19.28 19.12
CA ASP A 139 -0.24 18.35 19.86
C ASP A 139 -1.34 17.72 18.99
N ARG A 140 -1.53 18.19 17.76
CA ARG A 140 -2.56 17.66 16.85
C ARG A 140 -2.25 16.18 16.50
N PRO A 141 -3.20 15.25 16.67
CA PRO A 141 -3.01 13.86 16.30
C PRO A 141 -2.63 13.71 14.82
N GLY A 142 -1.48 13.07 14.56
CA GLY A 142 -1.10 12.65 13.21
C GLY A 142 -1.78 11.37 12.76
N VAL A 143 -1.65 11.03 11.48
CA VAL A 143 -2.24 9.81 10.88
C VAL A 143 -1.78 8.53 11.57
N GLY A 144 -0.54 8.48 12.08
CA GLY A 144 -0.04 7.34 12.84
C GLY A 144 -0.82 7.08 14.13
N ARG A 145 -1.31 8.14 14.81
CA ARG A 145 -2.16 8.01 16.01
C ARG A 145 -3.56 7.51 15.63
N LEU A 146 -4.12 8.04 14.53
CA LEU A 146 -5.40 7.59 13.99
C LEU A 146 -5.36 6.09 13.64
N LEU A 147 -4.34 5.63 12.93
CA LEU A 147 -4.17 4.22 12.59
C LEU A 147 -4.03 3.37 13.85
N ARG A 148 -3.20 3.79 14.81
CA ARG A 148 -2.97 3.06 16.06
C ARG A 148 -4.25 2.81 16.85
N HIS A 149 -5.11 3.82 16.99
CA HIS A 149 -6.28 3.73 17.87
C HIS A 149 -7.59 3.44 17.13
N GLY A 150 -7.70 3.83 15.86
CA GLY A 150 -8.92 3.68 15.07
C GLY A 150 -8.95 2.46 14.16
N ALA A 151 -7.80 1.98 13.69
CA ALA A 151 -7.76 0.88 12.72
C ALA A 151 -7.75 -0.49 13.42
N THR A 152 -8.65 -1.38 12.98
CA THR A 152 -8.70 -2.79 13.42
C THR A 152 -7.66 -3.63 12.69
N GLU A 153 -7.44 -3.34 11.41
CA GLU A 153 -6.37 -3.92 10.61
C GLU A 153 -5.62 -2.78 9.93
N GLN A 154 -4.30 -2.93 9.80
CA GLN A 154 -3.47 -1.97 9.08
C GLN A 154 -2.27 -2.67 8.44
N VAL A 155 -1.94 -2.27 7.23
CA VAL A 155 -0.71 -2.57 6.51
C VAL A 155 -0.19 -1.25 5.97
N LEU A 156 1.02 -0.91 6.36
CA LEU A 156 1.64 0.34 5.90
C LEU A 156 2.26 0.11 4.55
N LEU A 157 2.07 1.09 3.69
CA LEU A 157 2.63 1.12 2.36
C LEU A 157 3.68 2.22 2.33
N SER A 158 4.77 1.94 1.64
CA SER A 158 5.89 2.83 1.42
C SER A 158 6.70 3.18 2.68
N GLY A 159 7.98 3.39 2.42
CA GLY A 159 9.07 3.76 3.33
C GLY A 159 8.96 5.06 4.12
N THR A 160 7.76 5.56 4.36
CA THR A 160 7.45 6.92 4.84
C THR A 160 7.81 7.16 6.31
N GLY A 161 8.72 6.35 6.86
CA GLY A 161 9.14 6.43 8.26
C GLY A 161 10.43 7.20 8.49
N VAL A 162 11.28 7.41 7.48
CA VAL A 162 12.61 8.02 7.65
C VAL A 162 13.04 8.78 6.38
N GLY A 163 13.44 10.05 6.50
CA GLY A 163 13.92 10.91 5.40
C GLY A 163 13.00 12.11 5.09
N GLU A 164 13.35 12.97 4.13
CA GLU A 164 12.55 14.16 3.75
C GLU A 164 11.12 13.81 3.27
N ALA A 165 10.90 12.58 2.80
CA ALA A 165 9.59 12.02 2.43
C ALA A 165 8.76 11.47 3.63
N ALA A 166 9.30 11.50 4.87
CA ALA A 166 8.66 10.93 6.06
C ALA A 166 7.51 11.76 6.64
N THR A 167 7.11 12.84 5.95
CA THR A 167 6.00 13.69 6.37
C THR A 167 4.65 13.14 5.95
N THR A 168 4.57 12.18 5.02
CA THR A 168 3.30 11.64 4.51
C THR A 168 3.30 10.13 4.57
N LEU A 169 2.31 9.53 5.22
CA LEU A 169 2.15 8.09 5.39
C LEU A 169 0.99 7.57 4.53
N LEU A 170 1.21 6.42 3.89
CA LEU A 170 0.21 5.66 3.15
C LEU A 170 -0.06 4.31 3.84
N ALA A 171 -1.32 3.91 3.92
CA ALA A 171 -1.69 2.64 4.53
C ALA A 171 -2.96 2.03 3.91
N LEU A 172 -3.01 0.71 3.90
CA LEU A 172 -4.25 -0.05 3.83
C LEU A 172 -4.75 -0.24 5.25
N ALA A 173 -5.99 0.14 5.55
CA ALA A 173 -6.56 0.00 6.88
C ALA A 173 -8.01 -0.45 6.84
N ARG A 174 -8.50 -0.99 7.97
CA ARG A 174 -9.93 -1.18 8.22
C ARG A 174 -10.36 -0.39 9.44
N PHE A 175 -11.43 0.39 9.30
CA PHE A 175 -12.09 1.11 10.39
C PHE A 175 -13.50 0.56 10.56
N ARG A 176 -13.82 0.01 11.74
CA ARG A 176 -15.14 -0.57 12.01
C ARG A 176 -15.62 -1.56 10.93
N GLY A 177 -14.69 -2.34 10.37
CA GLY A 177 -14.98 -3.29 9.29
C GLY A 177 -15.04 -2.68 7.88
N GLN A 178 -14.88 -1.37 7.71
CA GLN A 178 -14.80 -0.74 6.39
C GLN A 178 -13.34 -0.67 5.91
N PRO A 179 -13.01 -1.22 4.73
CA PRO A 179 -11.68 -1.06 4.14
C PRO A 179 -11.49 0.39 3.64
N ALA A 180 -10.30 0.92 3.85
CA ALA A 180 -9.91 2.26 3.43
C ALA A 180 -8.43 2.31 3.07
N VAL A 181 -8.11 3.14 2.08
CA VAL A 181 -6.74 3.62 1.86
C VAL A 181 -6.58 4.91 2.65
N VAL A 182 -5.58 4.97 3.51
CA VAL A 182 -5.31 6.11 4.38
C VAL A 182 -4.05 6.80 3.88
N LEU A 183 -4.19 8.06 3.51
CA LEU A 183 -3.11 8.97 3.21
C LEU A 183 -3.16 10.11 4.22
N GLY A 184 -2.04 10.45 4.85
CA GLY A 184 -2.04 11.58 5.77
C GLY A 184 -0.66 11.96 6.24
N GLN A 185 -0.55 13.14 6.85
CA GLN A 185 0.73 13.64 7.32
C GLN A 185 1.12 13.07 8.68
N GLN A 186 2.41 12.79 8.84
CA GLN A 186 3.04 12.38 10.07
C GLN A 186 3.90 13.53 10.61
N LYS A 187 3.51 14.06 11.78
CA LYS A 187 4.19 15.21 12.40
C LYS A 187 5.39 14.84 13.28
N SER A 188 5.55 13.57 13.64
CA SER A 188 6.67 13.09 14.46
C SER A 188 7.30 11.83 13.87
N VAL A 189 8.63 11.86 13.73
CA VAL A 189 9.46 10.80 13.12
C VAL A 189 9.67 9.60 14.09
N ALA A 190 9.22 9.71 15.35
CA ALA A 190 9.45 8.72 16.41
C ALA A 190 8.58 7.45 16.32
N TRP A 191 8.28 6.95 15.13
CA TRP A 191 7.40 5.80 14.93
C TRP A 191 8.17 4.57 14.44
N SER A 192 8.18 3.50 15.24
CA SER A 192 8.47 2.14 14.79
C SER A 192 7.19 1.30 14.83
N GLY A 193 6.80 0.72 13.71
CA GLY A 193 5.51 0.06 13.52
C GLY A 193 5.24 -1.24 14.23
N ARG A 194 5.99 -1.58 15.28
CA ARG A 194 5.68 -2.75 16.09
C ARG A 194 4.55 -2.41 17.06
N ARG A 195 3.31 -2.70 16.65
CA ARG A 195 2.33 -3.16 17.64
C ARG A 195 2.89 -4.46 18.22
N ARG A 196 3.40 -4.43 19.46
CA ARG A 196 3.49 -5.66 20.27
C ARG A 196 2.09 -6.28 20.24
N CYS A 197 2.01 -7.57 19.94
CA CYS A 197 0.79 -8.34 20.12
C CYS A 197 0.30 -8.13 21.56
N GLY A 198 -0.74 -7.32 21.74
CA GLY A 198 -1.33 -6.99 23.02
C GLY A 198 -2.75 -6.51 22.77
N LYS A 199 -3.67 -7.07 23.57
CA LYS A 199 -5.14 -7.09 23.53
C LYS A 199 -5.85 -5.83 22.97
N PRO A 200 -7.06 -5.96 22.41
CA PRO A 200 -7.88 -4.81 22.00
C PRO A 200 -8.23 -3.96 23.23
N ALA A 201 -7.95 -2.65 23.15
CA ALA A 201 -8.39 -1.71 24.17
C ALA A 201 -9.89 -1.46 23.99
N ALA A 202 -10.69 -2.00 24.92
CA ALA A 202 -12.08 -1.62 25.11
C ALA A 202 -12.16 -0.28 25.84
N GLY A 203 -13.11 0.56 25.44
CA GLY A 203 -13.57 1.72 26.23
C GLY A 203 -12.72 2.97 26.10
N TRP A 204 -12.91 3.75 25.03
CA TRP A 204 -12.55 5.18 25.01
C TRP A 204 -13.57 5.98 24.20
N ARG A 205 -13.99 7.12 24.77
CA ARG A 205 -14.94 8.08 24.20
C ARG A 205 -14.16 9.08 23.34
N TRP A 206 -14.61 9.32 22.11
CA TRP A 206 -13.98 10.29 21.19
C TRP A 206 -14.18 11.74 21.68
N PRO A 207 -13.15 12.61 21.63
CA PRO A 207 -13.37 14.05 21.56
C PRO A 207 -14.14 14.36 20.28
N ARG A 208 -15.18 15.17 20.42
CA ARG A 208 -15.91 15.80 19.31
C ARG A 208 -14.91 16.73 18.59
N ASP A 209 -15.12 16.98 17.30
CA ASP A 209 -14.25 17.83 16.45
C ASP A 209 -13.07 17.13 15.77
N TYR A 210 -13.36 16.25 14.81
CA TYR A 210 -12.40 15.97 13.72
C TYR A 210 -13.10 15.87 12.37
N GLY A 211 -12.95 16.93 11.57
CA GLY A 211 -13.22 16.93 10.13
C GLY A 211 -12.19 16.07 9.39
N CYS A 212 -12.39 14.76 9.36
CA CYS A 212 -11.74 13.88 8.40
C CYS A 212 -12.66 13.69 7.20
N ARG A 213 -12.30 14.26 6.05
CA ARG A 213 -12.99 14.00 4.79
C ARG A 213 -12.57 12.61 4.30
N TRP A 214 -13.46 11.63 4.43
CA TRP A 214 -13.25 10.27 3.97
C TRP A 214 -13.33 10.23 2.44
N TYR A 215 -12.22 9.89 1.77
CA TYR A 215 -12.27 9.64 0.33
C TYR A 215 -12.67 8.17 0.12
N ARG A 216 -13.93 7.95 -0.28
CA ARG A 216 -14.42 6.63 -0.67
C ARG A 216 -14.05 6.38 -2.12
N SER A 217 -12.88 5.80 -2.40
CA SER A 217 -12.71 5.08 -3.66
C SER A 217 -13.39 3.74 -3.51
N SER A 218 -14.47 3.51 -4.26
CA SER A 218 -15.14 2.21 -4.26
C SER A 218 -14.20 1.19 -4.91
N ILE A 219 -13.44 0.46 -4.11
CA ILE A 219 -12.89 -0.83 -4.54
C ILE A 219 -14.11 -1.76 -4.56
N ARG A 220 -14.75 -1.88 -5.73
CA ARG A 220 -15.84 -2.85 -5.91
C ARG A 220 -15.20 -4.24 -5.90
N PRO A 221 -15.65 -5.19 -5.05
CA PRO A 221 -15.21 -6.56 -5.17
C PRO A 221 -15.56 -7.08 -6.57
N ALA A 222 -14.65 -7.82 -7.18
CA ALA A 222 -14.87 -8.45 -8.47
C ALA A 222 -16.11 -9.34 -8.36
N ARG A 223 -17.24 -8.90 -8.94
CA ARG A 223 -18.43 -9.74 -9.05
C ARG A 223 -18.02 -11.00 -9.80
N ARG A 224 -18.31 -12.17 -9.22
CA ARG A 224 -18.22 -13.45 -9.90
C ARG A 224 -18.89 -13.32 -11.26
N CYS A 225 -18.11 -13.48 -12.33
CA CYS A 225 -18.61 -13.46 -13.69
C CYS A 225 -19.68 -14.57 -13.82
N PRO A 226 -20.94 -14.27 -14.17
CA PRO A 226 -21.92 -15.33 -14.43
C PRO A 226 -21.45 -16.14 -15.64
N ARG A 227 -21.56 -17.48 -15.52
CA ARG A 227 -21.21 -18.43 -16.58
C ARG A 227 -21.83 -17.99 -17.92
N ARG A 228 -21.02 -17.97 -18.98
CA ARG A 228 -21.43 -17.70 -20.36
C ARG A 228 -22.76 -18.40 -20.70
N PRO A 229 -23.78 -17.69 -21.22
CA PRO A 229 -24.82 -18.35 -21.99
C PRO A 229 -24.22 -18.88 -23.29
N SER A 230 -24.70 -20.05 -23.70
CA SER A 230 -24.36 -20.78 -24.91
C SER A 230 -24.52 -19.96 -26.19
N ARG A 231 -23.71 -20.32 -27.19
CA ARG A 231 -23.72 -19.81 -28.57
C ARG A 231 -25.13 -19.59 -29.12
N ALA A 232 -25.44 -18.35 -29.53
CA ALA A 232 -26.46 -18.05 -30.53
C ALA A 232 -26.14 -16.72 -31.23
N GLY A 233 -25.99 -16.78 -32.56
CA GLY A 233 -26.29 -15.73 -33.54
C GLY A 233 -25.58 -14.37 -33.44
N TRP A 234 -24.52 -14.18 -34.22
CA TRP A 234 -24.12 -12.85 -34.72
C TRP A 234 -24.76 -12.61 -36.10
N PRO A 235 -25.50 -11.51 -36.33
CA PRO A 235 -25.59 -10.91 -37.64
C PRO A 235 -24.61 -9.74 -37.74
N GLY A 236 -23.77 -9.78 -38.79
CA GLY A 236 -22.69 -8.84 -38.99
C GLY A 236 -23.13 -7.40 -39.27
N ARG A 237 -22.18 -6.47 -39.08
CA ARG A 237 -22.10 -5.23 -39.85
C ARG A 237 -20.71 -4.59 -39.79
N SER A 238 -20.15 -4.46 -40.99
CA SER A 238 -19.30 -3.39 -41.54
C SER A 238 -18.27 -2.70 -40.64
N ARG A 239 -17.00 -2.87 -41.05
CA ARG A 239 -15.88 -1.96 -40.82
C ARG A 239 -16.28 -0.51 -41.14
N ARG A 240 -16.07 0.43 -40.21
CA ARG A 240 -15.86 1.85 -40.51
C ARG A 240 -14.75 2.39 -39.63
N ALA A 241 -13.94 3.23 -40.27
CA ALA A 241 -12.69 3.80 -39.82
C ALA A 241 -12.86 4.79 -38.65
N TRP A 242 -11.80 4.90 -37.85
CA TRP A 242 -11.61 5.95 -36.84
C TRP A 242 -11.04 7.21 -37.50
N PRO A 243 -11.48 8.42 -37.15
CA PRO A 243 -10.69 9.63 -37.35
C PRO A 243 -9.80 9.90 -36.13
N SER A 244 -8.56 10.28 -36.42
CA SER A 244 -7.54 10.82 -35.54
C SER A 244 -7.92 12.18 -34.96
N TRP A 245 -7.79 12.35 -33.65
CA TRP A 245 -7.30 13.55 -32.94
C TRP A 245 -6.72 13.11 -31.59
#